data_AF-E4Z3Z3-F1
#
_entry.id   AF-E4Z3Z3-F1
#
_cell.length_a   1.000
_cell.length_b   1.000
_cell.length_c   1.000
_cell.angle_alpha   90.00
_cell.angle_beta   90.00
_cell.angle_gamma   90.00
#
_symmetry.space_group_name_H-M   'P 1'
#
loop_
_entity.id
_entity.type
_entity.pdbx_description
1 polymer ?
#
loop_
_entity_poly.entity_id
_entity_poly.type
_entity_poly.pdbx_seq_one_letter_code
_entity_poly.pdbx_strand_id
1 'polypeptide(L)'
;MADLEIQETLSQVSENSTKPENSRKRARVEDENSPEEMMEKITRHCSCTVCLDVPAVALYQCKNGHLMCFTCLNHLLADARLKEEQPNCPNCRCEI
;
A
#
# COMPACT_ATOMS: atom_id res chain seq x y z
N MET A 1 -9.89 -14.72 -37.01
CA MET A 1 -11.10 -14.05 -37.50
C MET A 1 -12.17 -14.38 -36.47
N ALA A 2 -12.16 -13.72 -35.32
CA ALA A 2 -12.66 -12.35 -35.08
C ALA A 2 -14.19 -12.30 -35.16
N ASP A 3 -14.78 -11.98 -34.00
CA ASP A 3 -16.02 -11.22 -33.83
C ASP A 3 -17.28 -11.69 -34.55
N LEU A 4 -18.21 -12.29 -33.80
CA LEU A 4 -19.60 -11.83 -33.69
C LEU A 4 -20.39 -12.78 -32.79
N GLU A 5 -20.73 -12.32 -31.59
CA GLU A 5 -22.02 -12.58 -30.90
C GLU A 5 -22.01 -11.85 -29.53
N ILE A 6 -21.62 -10.57 -29.58
CA ILE A 6 -22.00 -9.58 -28.58
C ILE A 6 -23.12 -8.81 -29.25
N GLN A 7 -24.38 -9.09 -28.88
CA GLN A 7 -25.56 -8.21 -28.99
C GLN A 7 -26.85 -9.05 -29.02
N GLU A 8 -27.34 -9.48 -27.85
CA GLU A 8 -28.79 -9.58 -27.61
C GLU A 8 -29.05 -9.95 -26.15
N THR A 9 -29.36 -8.95 -25.33
CA THR A 9 -30.22 -9.06 -24.12
C THR A 9 -30.49 -7.71 -23.47
N LEU A 10 -30.26 -6.60 -24.18
CA LEU A 10 -30.91 -5.31 -23.91
C LEU A 10 -32.30 -5.36 -24.55
N SER A 11 -33.31 -5.78 -23.77
CA SER A 11 -34.73 -5.35 -23.84
C SER A 11 -35.62 -6.43 -23.21
N GLN A 12 -35.98 -6.26 -21.94
CA GLN A 12 -37.36 -6.49 -21.50
C GLN A 12 -37.61 -5.82 -20.14
N VAL A 13 -38.34 -4.72 -20.26
CA VAL A 13 -38.94 -3.87 -19.24
C VAL A 13 -40.02 -4.65 -18.50
N SER A 14 -40.14 -4.48 -17.18
CA SER A 14 -41.43 -4.20 -16.52
C SER A 14 -41.26 -4.01 -15.00
N GLU A 15 -41.25 -2.74 -14.60
CA GLU A 15 -42.10 -2.15 -13.56
C GLU A 15 -42.59 -3.07 -12.42
N ASN A 16 -42.33 -2.70 -11.16
CA ASN A 16 -43.28 -1.89 -10.38
C ASN A 16 -42.88 -1.80 -8.88
N SER A 17 -42.81 -0.55 -8.41
CA SER A 17 -43.17 -0.03 -7.08
C SER A 17 -42.95 -0.86 -5.81
N THR A 18 -42.15 -0.31 -4.90
CA THR A 18 -42.66 0.39 -3.70
C THR A 18 -41.49 0.99 -2.89
N LYS A 19 -41.46 2.32 -2.74
CA LYS A 19 -40.72 2.97 -1.66
C LYS A 19 -41.46 2.69 -0.34
N PRO A 20 -40.73 2.49 0.75
CA PRO A 20 -41.04 3.22 1.97
C PRO A 20 -39.84 4.07 2.35
N GLU A 21 -40.09 5.37 2.47
CA GLU A 21 -39.21 6.31 3.13
C GLU A 21 -38.94 5.83 4.55
N ASN A 22 -37.70 5.43 4.82
CA ASN A 22 -37.24 5.14 6.16
C ASN A 22 -36.24 6.21 6.55
N SER A 23 -36.71 7.14 7.38
CA SER A 23 -35.95 8.13 8.12
C SER A 23 -34.97 7.44 9.07
N ARG A 24 -33.86 6.93 8.51
CA ARG A 24 -32.71 6.45 9.27
C ARG A 24 -31.58 7.42 9.01
N LYS A 25 -31.14 8.11 10.06
CA LYS A 25 -29.82 8.73 10.12
C LYS A 25 -28.82 7.68 9.65
N ARG A 26 -28.38 7.80 8.39
CA ARG A 26 -27.33 6.95 7.84
C ARG A 26 -26.09 7.33 8.62
N ALA A 27 -25.72 6.53 9.62
CA ALA A 27 -24.34 6.48 10.05
C ALA A 27 -23.53 6.29 8.76
N ARG A 28 -22.64 7.24 8.45
CA ARG A 28 -21.68 7.05 7.38
C ARG A 28 -20.93 5.77 7.74
N VAL A 29 -21.19 4.70 6.99
CA VAL A 29 -20.33 3.52 7.05
C VAL A 29 -19.07 3.98 6.35
N GLU A 30 -18.00 4.17 7.11
CA GLU A 30 -16.68 4.43 6.54
C GLU A 30 -16.31 3.18 5.74
N ASP A 31 -16.08 3.35 4.44
CA ASP A 31 -15.68 2.27 3.56
C ASP A 31 -14.21 1.94 3.84
N GLU A 32 -13.97 0.93 4.69
CA GLU A 32 -12.63 0.47 5.11
C GLU A 32 -11.73 -0.02 3.94
N ASN A 33 -12.29 -0.07 2.73
CA ASN A 33 -11.60 -0.43 1.49
C ASN A 33 -11.50 0.72 0.50
N SER A 34 -11.61 1.97 0.97
CA SER A 34 -11.38 3.12 0.11
C SER A 34 -9.96 3.05 -0.51
N PRO A 35 -9.79 3.46 -1.78
CA PRO A 35 -8.47 3.49 -2.42
C PRO A 35 -7.44 4.31 -1.64
N GLU A 36 -7.89 5.35 -0.94
CA GLU A 36 -7.05 6.23 -0.12
C GLU A 36 -6.50 5.49 1.11
N GLU A 37 -7.34 4.75 1.84
CA GLU A 37 -6.90 3.94 2.97
C GLU A 37 -5.97 2.79 2.52
N MET A 38 -6.25 2.19 1.36
CA MET A 38 -5.37 1.19 0.77
C MET A 38 -3.99 1.77 0.44
N MET A 39 -3.96 2.97 -0.15
CA MET A 39 -2.72 3.67 -0.48
C MET A 39 -1.92 4.03 0.77
N GLU A 40 -2.57 4.45 1.85
CA GLU A 40 -1.92 4.71 3.14
C GLU A 40 -1.27 3.44 3.70
N LYS A 41 -2.00 2.31 3.69
CA LYS A 41 -1.48 1.01 4.13
C LYS A 41 -0.25 0.59 3.33
N ILE A 42 -0.30 0.71 2.00
CA ILE A 42 0.84 0.38 1.13
C ILE A 42 2.03 1.30 1.42
N THR A 43 1.78 2.61 1.53
CA THR A 43 2.81 3.62 1.85
C THR A 43 3.54 3.27 3.14
N ARG A 44 2.80 2.87 4.17
CA ARG A 44 3.38 2.45 5.45
C ARG A 44 4.24 1.19 5.35
N HIS A 45 3.87 0.23 4.50
CA HIS A 45 4.64 -1.02 4.33
C HIS A 45 5.86 -0.85 3.42
N CYS A 46 5.81 0.12 2.51
CA CYS A 46 6.87 0.39 1.54
C CYS A 46 7.81 1.53 1.94
N SER A 47 7.62 2.13 3.13
CA SER A 47 8.45 3.25 3.59
C SER A 47 9.79 2.78 4.16
N CYS A 48 10.80 3.65 4.02
CA CYS A 48 12.08 3.46 4.66
C CYS A 48 11.94 3.52 6.18
N THR A 49 12.50 2.56 6.91
CA THR A 49 12.42 2.53 8.38
C THR A 49 13.23 3.62 9.07
N VAL A 50 14.02 4.41 8.32
CA VAL A 50 14.86 5.50 8.86
C VAL A 50 14.21 6.86 8.62
N CYS A 51 13.90 7.20 7.36
CA CYS A 51 13.32 8.51 7.02
C CYS A 51 11.79 8.51 6.88
N LEU A 52 11.15 7.34 6.90
CA LEU A 52 9.68 7.16 6.76
C LEU A 52 9.10 7.55 5.39
N ASP A 53 9.94 7.90 4.42
CA ASP A 53 9.52 8.15 3.05
C ASP A 53 9.42 6.86 2.24
N VAL A 54 8.55 6.86 1.22
CA VAL A 54 8.50 5.83 0.17
C VAL A 54 9.41 6.27 -0.98
N PRO A 55 10.64 5.74 -1.10
CA PRO A 55 11.53 6.16 -2.17
C PRO A 55 11.06 5.63 -3.52
N ALA A 56 11.19 6.46 -4.56
CA ALA A 56 10.79 6.11 -5.93
C ALA A 56 11.62 4.96 -6.54
N VAL A 57 12.85 4.75 -6.07
CA VAL A 57 13.75 3.71 -6.56
C VAL A 57 14.65 3.18 -5.44
N ALA A 58 15.10 1.93 -5.60
CA ALA A 58 16.12 1.23 -4.81
C ALA A 58 15.88 1.22 -3.30
N LEU A 59 15.27 0.13 -2.84
CA LEU A 59 15.21 -0.25 -1.43
C LEU A 59 16.17 -1.40 -1.17
N TYR A 60 16.96 -1.29 -0.11
CA TYR A 60 17.55 -2.46 0.51
C TYR A 60 16.55 -3.05 1.48
N GLN A 61 16.37 -4.37 1.41
CA GLN A 61 15.55 -5.13 2.35
C GLN A 61 16.45 -6.01 3.21
N CYS A 62 16.40 -5.82 4.53
CA CYS A 62 17.12 -6.73 5.42
C CYS A 62 16.48 -8.12 5.41
N LYS A 63 17.18 -9.15 5.90
CA LYS A 63 16.67 -10.54 5.91
C LYS A 63 15.32 -10.76 6.62
N ASN A 64 14.91 -9.81 7.48
CA ASN A 64 13.63 -9.83 8.19
C ASN A 64 12.56 -8.91 7.56
N GLY A 65 12.85 -8.29 6.42
CA GLY A 65 11.86 -7.55 5.63
C GLY A 65 11.84 -6.03 5.81
N HIS A 66 12.68 -5.44 6.68
CA HIS A 66 12.72 -3.98 6.86
C HIS A 66 13.40 -3.28 5.67
N LEU A 67 12.79 -2.19 5.22
CA LEU A 67 13.19 -1.46 4.02
C LEU A 67 14.01 -0.22 4.36
N MET A 68 15.10 0.01 3.64
CA MET A 68 15.95 1.20 3.78
C MET A 68 16.19 1.81 2.40
N CYS A 69 15.99 3.13 2.27
CA CYS A 69 16.32 3.83 1.03
C CYS A 69 17.84 3.90 0.84
N PHE A 70 18.28 4.07 -0.42
CA PHE A 70 19.71 4.14 -0.76
C PHE A 70 20.51 5.13 0.11
N THR A 71 19.97 6.32 0.33
CA THR A 71 20.63 7.36 1.14
C THR A 71 20.79 6.91 2.59
N CYS A 72 19.73 6.42 3.23
CA CYS A 72 19.79 5.96 4.61
C CYS A 72 20.67 4.71 4.78
N LEU A 73 20.66 3.79 3.81
CA LEU A 73 21.56 2.64 3.81
C LEU A 73 23.03 3.09 3.80
N ASN A 74 23.41 4.01 2.92
CA ASN A 74 24.78 4.50 2.84
C ASN A 74 25.23 5.20 4.13
N HIS A 75 24.33 5.94 4.80
CA HIS A 75 24.64 6.50 6.10
C HIS A 75 24.93 5.41 7.15
N LEU A 76 24.13 4.36 7.21
CA LEU A 76 24.35 3.24 8.13
C LEU A 76 25.67 2.51 7.83
N LEU A 77 25.98 2.25 6.55
CA LEU A 77 27.24 1.62 6.14
C LEU A 77 28.45 2.51 6.48
N ALA A 78 28.35 3.82 6.25
CA ALA A 78 29.40 4.77 6.58
C ALA A 78 29.64 4.84 8.09
N ASP A 79 28.57 4.91 8.89
CA ASP A 79 28.66 4.92 10.35
C ASP A 79 29.31 3.65 10.91
N ALA A 80 28.93 2.48 10.39
CA ALA A 80 29.51 1.20 10.77
C ALA A 80 31.01 1.16 10.45
N ARG A 81 31.40 1.63 9.26
CA ARG A 81 32.81 1.75 8.86
C ARG A 81 33.60 2.69 9.77
N LEU A 82 33.03 3.83 10.17
CA LEU A 82 33.70 4.78 11.08
C LEU A 82 33.89 4.21 12.49
N LYS A 83 32.99 3.33 12.92
CA LYS A 83 33.03 2.67 14.23
C LYS A 83 33.80 1.35 14.23
N GLU A 84 34.26 0.90 13.06
CA GLU A 84 34.84 -0.44 12.86
C GLU A 84 33.87 -1.56 13.29
N GLU A 85 32.57 -1.34 13.11
CA GLU A 85 31.50 -2.27 13.45
C GLU A 85 30.86 -2.86 12.19
N GLN A 86 30.12 -3.96 12.37
CA GLN A 86 29.23 -4.49 11.33
C GLN A 86 28.04 -3.54 11.15
N PRO A 87 27.55 -3.31 9.92
CA PRO A 87 26.29 -2.59 9.73
C PRO A 87 25.11 -3.47 10.13
N ASN A 88 24.16 -2.90 10.87
CA ASN A 88 22.99 -3.64 11.36
C ASN A 88 21.70 -2.90 11.06
N CYS A 89 20.63 -3.66 10.79
CA CYS A 89 19.28 -3.14 10.61
C CYS A 89 18.87 -2.34 11.86
N PRO A 90 18.40 -1.08 11.72
CA PRO A 90 18.03 -0.26 12.88
C PRO A 90 16.83 -0.85 13.64
N ASN A 91 15.97 -1.61 12.96
CA ASN A 91 14.79 -2.23 13.58
C ASN A 91 15.11 -3.55 14.28
N CYS A 92 15.70 -4.52 13.57
CA CYS A 92 15.87 -5.89 14.08
C CYS A 92 17.31 -6.30 14.33
N ARG A 93 18.27 -5.39 14.12
CA ARG A 93 19.71 -5.58 14.37
C ARG A 93 20.37 -6.77 13.66
N CYS A 94 19.73 -7.35 12.65
CA CYS A 94 20.43 -8.29 11.78
C CYS A 94 21.50 -7.56 10.99
N GLU A 95 22.57 -8.27 10.64
CA GLU A 95 23.60 -7.81 9.71
C GLU A 95 22.97 -7.34 8.39
N ILE A 96 23.50 -6.24 7.84
CA ILE A 96 23.11 -5.61 6.58
C ILE A 96 24.11 -5.94 5.48
#